data_AF-A0AAJ2MND2-F1
#
_entry.id   AF-A0AAJ2MND2-F1
#
_cell.length_a   1.000
_cell.length_b   1.000
_cell.length_c   1.000
_cell.angle_alpha   90.00
_cell.angle_beta   90.00
_cell.angle_gamma   90.00
#
_symmetry.space_group_name_H-M   'P 1'
#
loop_
_entity.id
_entity.type
_entity.pdbx_description
1 polymer ?
#
loop_
_entity_poly.entity_id
_entity_poly.type
_entity_poly.pdbx_seq_one_letter_code
_entity_poly.pdbx_strand_id
1 'polypeptide(L)' 'MEIIYVLIPIAMIFVAIAVMVFFWAVKSEQFDDLDRQSVSILFDEDTVKPNNHPVPEKEQAEAAQEKGMPL' A
#
# COMPACT_ATOMS: atom_id res chain seq x y z
N MET A 1 -13.34 -30.92 33.68
CA MET A 1 -13.35 -29.48 34.02
C MET A 1 -11.96 -28.85 33.98
N GLU A 2 -10.90 -29.58 33.64
CA GLU A 2 -9.52 -29.06 33.59
C GLU A 2 -9.22 -28.11 32.42
N ILE A 3 -9.94 -28.25 31.30
CA ILE A 3 -9.67 -27.47 30.08
C ILE A 3 -9.83 -25.95 30.30
N ILE A 4 -10.70 -25.55 31.24
CA ILE A 4 -10.93 -24.14 31.54
C ILE A 4 -9.67 -23.46 32.08
N TYR A 5 -8.82 -24.20 32.81
CA TYR A 5 -7.56 -23.67 33.35
C TYR A 5 -6.51 -23.42 32.26
N VAL A 6 -6.65 -24.06 31.10
CA VAL A 6 -5.79 -23.83 29.93
C VAL A 6 -6.40 -22.76 29.02
N LEU A 7 -7.73 -22.76 28.87
CA LEU A 7 -8.43 -21.83 27.98
C LEU A 7 -8.37 -20.37 28.46
N ILE A 8 -8.56 -20.14 29.77
CA ILE A 8 -8.53 -18.79 30.36
C ILE A 8 -7.19 -18.08 30.10
N PRO A 9 -6.01 -18.66 30.42
CA PRO A 9 -4.74 -17.97 30.19
C PRO A 9 -4.45 -17.76 28.70
N ILE A 10 -4.82 -18.71 27.83
CA ILE A 10 -4.69 -18.54 26.38
C ILE A 10 -5.53 -17.36 25.89
N ALA A 11 -6.79 -17.27 26.30
CA ALA A 11 -7.66 -16.15 25.95
C ALA A 11 -7.10 -14.81 26.45
N MET A 12 -6.57 -14.77 27.68
CA MET A 12 -5.92 -13.58 28.24
C MET A 12 -4.71 -13.12 27.40
N ILE A 13 -3.90 -14.06 26.89
CA ILE A 13 -2.78 -13.75 26.00
C ILE A 13 -3.28 -13.15 24.69
N PHE A 14 -4.32 -13.72 24.07
CA PHE A 14 -4.90 -13.18 22.85
C PHE A 14 -5.44 -11.76 23.05
N VAL A 15 -6.14 -11.52 24.16
CA VAL A 15 -6.65 -10.18 24.50
C VAL A 15 -5.50 -9.20 24.71
N ALA A 16 -4.45 -9.59 25.44
CA ALA A 16 -3.28 -8.74 25.66
C ALA A 16 -2.59 -8.35 24.34
N ILE A 17 -2.43 -9.31 23.42
CA ILE A 17 -1.86 -9.06 22.09
C ILE A 17 -2.77 -8.13 21.29
N ALA A 18 -4.07 -8.39 21.26
CA ALA A 18 -5.03 -7.54 20.54
C ALA A 18 -5.00 -6.10 21.05
N VAL A 19 -4.94 -5.90 22.37
CA VAL A 19 -4.84 -4.57 22.99
C VAL A 19 -3.50 -3.90 22.64
N MET A 20 -2.38 -4.62 22.68
CA MET A 20 -1.08 -4.09 22.26
C MET A 20 -1.07 -3.63 20.80
N VAL A 21 -1.59 -4.46 19.89
CA VAL A 21 -1.69 -4.14 18.46
C VAL A 21 -2.63 -2.96 18.24
N PHE A 22 -3.76 -2.91 18.95
CA PHE A 22 -4.70 -1.78 18.88
C PHE A 22 -4.03 -0.46 19.27
N PHE A 23 -3.33 -0.42 20.41
CA PHE A 23 -2.62 0.79 20.84
C PHE A 23 -1.49 1.17 19.89
N TRP A 24 -0.78 0.19 19.33
CA TRP A 24 0.23 0.44 18.31
C TRP A 24 -0.39 1.07 17.05
N ALA A 25 -1.51 0.54 16.56
CA ALA A 25 -2.22 1.06 15.39
C ALA A 25 -2.76 2.48 15.61
N VAL A 26 -3.35 2.75 16.78
CA VAL A 26 -3.83 4.10 17.16
C VAL A 26 -2.68 5.12 17.17
N LYS A 27 -1.52 4.71 17.70
CA LYS A 27 -0.33 5.59 17.71
C LYS A 27 0.33 5.72 16.32
N SER A 28 0.17 4.74 15.44
CA SER A 28 0.87 4.68 14.15
C SER A 28 0.25 5.55 13.04
N GLU A 29 -0.61 6.52 13.38
CA GLU A 29 -1.23 7.48 12.44
C GLU A 29 -1.83 6.81 11.18
N GLN A 30 -2.29 5.55 11.28
CA GLN A 30 -2.79 4.77 10.13
C GLN A 30 -4.06 5.37 9.49
N PHE A 31 -4.68 6.34 10.18
CA PHE A 31 -5.81 7.10 9.67
C PHE A 31 -5.40 8.17 8.65
N ASP A 32 -4.16 8.68 8.73
CA ASP A 32 -3.67 9.75 7.85
C ASP A 32 -3.44 9.26 6.40
N ASP A 33 -3.14 7.95 6.23
CA ASP A 33 -3.02 7.31 4.91
C ASP A 33 -4.37 7.01 4.24
N LEU A 34 -5.45 6.82 5.03
CA LEU A 34 -6.81 6.64 4.51
C LEU A 34 -7.44 7.96 4.04
N ASP A 35 -7.11 9.06 4.71
CA ASP A 35 -7.57 10.40 4.32
C ASP A 35 -6.92 10.84 2.99
N ARG A 36 -5.64 10.51 2.76
CA ARG A 36 -4.93 10.83 1.52
C ARG A 36 -5.51 10.13 0.28
N GLN A 37 -5.96 8.88 0.40
CA GLN A 37 -6.54 8.14 -0.72
C GLN A 37 -7.98 8.56 -1.05
N SER A 38 -8.74 9.03 -0.06
CA SER A 38 -10.13 9.47 -0.25
C SER A 38 -10.26 10.75 -1.10
N VAL A 39 -9.19 11.56 -1.16
CA VAL A 39 -9.15 12.83 -1.91
C VAL A 39 -8.67 12.63 -3.36
N SER A 40 -7.92 11.56 -3.69
CA SER A 40 -7.49 11.33 -5.08
C SER A 40 -8.68 11.07 -6.02
N ILE A 41 -9.67 10.29 -5.57
CA ILE A 41 -10.72 9.83 -6.49
C ILE A 41 -11.76 10.89 -6.87
N LEU A 42 -11.87 11.97 -6.09
CA LEU A 42 -12.81 13.07 -6.33
C LEU A 42 -12.17 14.31 -6.99
N PHE A 43 -10.84 14.38 -7.04
CA PHE A 43 -10.11 15.53 -7.60
C PHE A 43 -9.18 15.17 -8.78
N ASP A 44 -9.19 13.92 -9.25
CA ASP A 44 -8.40 13.47 -10.42
C ASP A 44 -8.95 13.95 -11.78
N GLU A 45 -10.10 14.64 -11.83
CA GLU A 45 -10.68 15.14 -13.09
C GLU A 45 -10.18 16.53 -13.51
N ASP A 46 -9.49 17.30 -12.64
CA ASP A 46 -9.18 18.72 -12.91
C ASP A 46 -7.69 19.08 -12.98
N THR A 47 -6.76 18.12 -12.98
CA THR A 47 -5.34 18.45 -13.23
C THR A 47 -4.76 17.68 -14.41
N VAL A 48 -4.88 18.29 -15.59
CA VAL A 48 -3.88 18.15 -16.65
C VAL A 48 -2.54 18.60 -16.07
N LYS A 49 -1.75 17.68 -15.51
CA LYS A 49 -0.31 17.86 -15.29
C LYS A 49 0.45 16.91 -16.20
N PRO A 50 1.31 17.43 -17.10
CA PRO A 50 2.07 16.58 -18.00
C PRO A 50 3.18 15.88 -17.23
N ASN A 51 3.39 14.61 -17.59
CA ASN A 51 4.62 13.85 -17.39
C ASN A 51 5.17 13.71 -15.97
N ASN A 52 4.95 12.52 -15.40
CA ASN A 52 6.06 11.68 -14.92
C ASN A 52 5.54 10.26 -14.65
N HIS A 53 5.44 9.47 -15.71
CA HIS A 53 5.53 8.01 -15.61
C HIS A 53 6.96 7.64 -16.00
N PRO A 54 7.77 6.99 -15.13
CA PRO A 54 8.92 6.27 -15.61
C PRO A 54 8.38 5.02 -16.32
N VAL A 55 8.25 5.12 -17.64
CA VAL A 55 7.99 3.96 -18.51
C VAL A 55 9.16 3.00 -18.32
N PRO A 56 8.92 1.70 -18.03
CA PRO A 56 10.00 0.74 -17.94
C PRO A 56 10.74 0.66 -19.28
N GLU A 57 12.05 0.88 -19.19
CA GLU A 57 13.10 0.92 -20.21
C GLU A 57 13.27 -0.40 -20.98
N LYS A 58 12.21 -0.93 -21.61
CA LYS A 58 12.30 -2.17 -22.40
C LYS A 58 11.66 -2.14 -23.77
N GLU A 59 11.04 -1.02 -24.18
CA GLU A 59 10.34 -0.93 -25.46
C GLU A 59 10.85 0.21 -26.35
N GLN A 60 12.14 0.58 -26.22
CA GLN A 60 12.81 1.52 -27.14
C GLN A 60 14.09 0.94 -27.77
N ALA A 61 14.53 -0.24 -27.35
CA ALA A 61 15.72 -0.88 -27.92
C ALA A 61 15.44 -1.61 -29.25
N GLU A 62 14.18 -1.90 -29.60
CA GLU A 62 13.85 -2.73 -30.77
C GLU A 62 13.42 -1.92 -32.01
N ALA A 63 12.98 -0.67 -31.84
CA ALA A 63 12.53 0.18 -32.96
C ALA A 63 13.65 1.02 -33.62
N ALA A 64 14.84 1.08 -33.03
CA ALA A 64 15.95 1.91 -33.52
C ALA A 64 16.86 1.22 -34.55
N GLN A 65 16.63 -0.06 -34.87
CA GLN A 65 17.49 -0.81 -35.80
C GLN A 65 16.95 -0.90 -37.25
N GLU A 66 15.70 -0.53 -37.52
CA GLU A 66 15.12 -0.72 -38.86
C GLU A 66 15.20 0.52 -39.79
N LYS A 67 15.40 1.73 -39.26
CA LYS A 67 15.22 2.96 -40.05
C LYS A 67 16.41 3.92 -40.00
N GLY A 68 17.58 3.43 -40.41
CA GLY A 68 18.82 4.21 -40.44
C GLY A 68 19.79 3.85 -41.58
N MET A 69 19.43 4.21 -42.83
CA MET A 69 20.32 4.52 -43.99
C MET A 69 21.14 3.34 -44.61
N PRO A 70 21.74 3.41 -45.83
CA PRO A 70 21.70 4.34 -46.97
C PRO A 70 21.20 3.68 -48.28
N LEU A 71 20.84 4.36 -49.38
CA LEU A 71 21.63 5.22 -50.28
C LEU A 71 20.69 6.16 -51.06
#